data_AF-A0A7K0A4V5-F1
#
_entry.id   AF-A0A7K0A4V5-F1
#
_cell.length_a   1.000
_cell.length_b   1.000
_cell.length_c   1.000
_cell.angle_alpha   90.00
_cell.angle_beta   90.00
_cell.angle_gamma   90.00
#
_symmetry.space_group_name_H-M   'P 1'
#
loop_
_entity.id
_entity.type
_entity.pdbx_description
1 polymer ?
#
loop_
_entity_poly.entity_id
_entity_poly.type
_entity_poly.pdbx_seq_one_letter_code
_entity_poly.pdbx_strand_id
1 'polypeptide(L)'
;MGGSPHRGPRDRGPDPPHPDRARRRPASRFAGGEAQDRHADSHDVLVVVAVGGTEPQSLAPAGRVTCNDLLVRHRILRACPARRGGLTLNAEIIGVGTELLLGQIANTNAQHISQSLSSIGIDVYFHVAVGDNLQRVAGAIRTALGRSDVVLITGGLGPTPDDLTSEAVAKALGVGLERDEAMATAIRAIFDRMGREMPEENLKQADLPAGAVPIPPQGTAPGYYIEREGKLVAALPGVPWEMREMLAQTVIPLLEERSGGATTISRQILVLGLGESATHQKIADIVDRQTNPTIAYLAGGGQVRVRLTAKARTESEALGLIGPVEAEIRARLGDAAVAGHPATLGEALGRLLSELGCSIGAVESLTGGLIGSQLTHGPGSSEYFKGSLVTYSTEAKRDVAGLDPAIIEGPGVVSEEAAVALARSAAERFGADLGISATGVAGPTEQEGKPVGTIFVAAHLQGRDEVRHVRGYGDRDNVRLVATYAALDLARRMLLKRG
;
A
#
# COMPACT_ATOMS: atom_id res chain seq x y z
N MET A 1 75.92 -4.13 -24.28
CA MET A 1 75.70 -3.14 -23.20
C MET A 1 74.41 -3.56 -22.51
N GLY A 2 74.31 -3.84 -21.21
CA GLY A 2 75.27 -3.68 -20.10
C GLY A 2 74.73 -2.68 -19.08
N GLY A 3 74.11 -3.16 -17.98
CA GLY A 3 73.55 -2.27 -16.95
C GLY A 3 72.43 -2.88 -16.07
N SER A 4 72.81 -3.76 -15.13
CA SER A 4 72.08 -3.96 -13.85
C SER A 4 72.81 -3.15 -12.76
N PRO A 5 72.33 -2.96 -11.50
CA PRO A 5 71.61 -3.93 -10.66
C PRO A 5 70.48 -3.25 -9.78
N HIS A 6 69.94 -3.72 -8.64
CA HIS A 6 70.07 -4.93 -7.80
C HIS A 6 68.82 -5.10 -6.87
N ARG A 7 68.54 -6.33 -6.39
CA ARG A 7 67.92 -6.78 -5.09
C ARG A 7 66.66 -6.04 -4.55
N GLY A 8 65.52 -6.67 -4.19
CA GLY A 8 65.24 -8.00 -3.58
C GLY A 8 64.72 -7.84 -2.11
N PRO A 9 64.02 -8.79 -1.45
CA PRO A 9 63.69 -10.17 -1.82
C PRO A 9 62.22 -10.66 -1.61
N ARG A 10 61.78 -11.59 -2.48
CA ARG A 10 61.15 -12.91 -2.20
C ARG A 10 60.07 -13.08 -1.12
N ASP A 11 58.82 -13.29 -1.58
CA ASP A 11 57.82 -14.12 -0.90
C ASP A 11 58.19 -15.62 -0.91
N ARG A 12 57.69 -16.37 0.08
CA ARG A 12 57.64 -17.84 0.09
C ARG A 12 56.22 -18.33 0.40
N GLY A 13 55.81 -19.38 -0.29
CA GLY A 13 54.51 -20.03 -0.13
C GLY A 13 54.35 -20.88 1.15
N PRO A 14 53.21 -21.60 1.26
CA PRO A 14 52.60 -21.99 2.54
C PRO A 14 52.92 -23.42 3.01
N ASP A 15 52.66 -23.68 4.30
CA ASP A 15 52.38 -24.98 4.97
C ASP A 15 52.27 -24.73 6.51
N PRO A 16 51.85 -25.68 7.38
CA PRO A 16 50.63 -26.52 7.40
C PRO A 16 49.94 -26.47 8.83
N PRO A 17 48.95 -27.32 9.21
CA PRO A 17 48.13 -27.14 10.45
C PRO A 17 48.51 -28.04 11.67
N HIS A 18 47.65 -28.01 12.73
CA HIS A 18 47.59 -28.82 14.00
C HIS A 18 48.40 -28.35 15.24
N PRO A 19 48.09 -28.77 16.51
CA PRO A 19 47.00 -29.67 16.99
C PRO A 19 46.21 -29.28 18.29
N ASP A 20 44.97 -29.81 18.37
CA ASP A 20 44.25 -30.48 19.50
C ASP A 20 44.43 -30.09 20.99
N ARG A 21 43.30 -29.85 21.69
CA ARG A 21 43.08 -30.34 23.07
C ARG A 21 41.58 -30.55 23.46
N ALA A 22 41.04 -31.70 23.04
CA ALA A 22 40.34 -32.69 23.89
C ALA A 22 39.18 -32.32 24.89
N ARG A 23 37.98 -32.91 24.60
CA ARG A 23 36.98 -33.53 25.55
C ARG A 23 36.10 -32.56 26.40
N ARG A 24 34.80 -32.81 26.73
CA ARG A 24 33.95 -34.03 26.79
C ARG A 24 32.46 -33.75 26.42
N ARG A 25 31.75 -34.79 25.95
CA ARG A 25 30.30 -35.09 26.21
C ARG A 25 30.24 -36.44 26.97
N PRO A 26 29.24 -36.72 27.83
CA PRO A 26 27.92 -37.30 27.48
C PRO A 26 26.76 -36.52 28.17
N ALA A 27 25.48 -36.51 27.78
CA ALA A 27 24.49 -37.49 27.28
C ALA A 27 23.49 -38.02 28.36
N SER A 28 22.24 -37.53 28.25
CA SER A 28 20.95 -38.27 28.41
C SER A 28 20.29 -38.57 29.78
N ARG A 29 18.94 -38.44 29.75
CA ARG A 29 17.83 -39.14 30.48
C ARG A 29 17.33 -38.68 31.88
N PHE A 30 16.08 -38.17 31.85
CA PHE A 30 14.89 -38.56 32.64
C PHE A 30 15.00 -39.04 34.10
N ALA A 31 14.51 -38.21 35.02
CA ALA A 31 13.50 -38.47 36.09
C ALA A 31 13.23 -37.10 36.77
N GLY A 32 12.02 -36.66 37.09
CA GLY A 32 11.05 -37.30 37.99
C GLY A 32 11.13 -36.60 39.36
N GLY A 33 10.28 -35.60 39.60
CA GLY A 33 10.29 -34.79 40.82
C GLY A 33 9.07 -33.87 40.90
N GLU A 34 8.28 -34.04 41.95
CA GLU A 34 6.98 -33.41 42.13
C GLU A 34 7.08 -31.92 42.51
N ALA A 35 6.15 -31.10 42.03
CA ALA A 35 5.93 -29.74 42.51
C ALA A 35 4.44 -29.57 42.84
N GLN A 36 4.11 -29.51 44.13
CA GLN A 36 2.76 -29.24 44.62
C GLN A 36 2.43 -27.75 44.57
N ASP A 37 1.20 -27.47 44.16
CA ASP A 37 0.33 -26.32 44.45
C ASP A 37 0.92 -24.97 44.88
N ARG A 38 0.49 -23.92 44.16
CA ARG A 38 -0.43 -22.90 44.71
C ARG A 38 -1.07 -22.01 43.62
N HIS A 39 -2.41 -21.96 43.64
CA HIS A 39 -3.34 -20.87 43.28
C HIS A 39 -2.97 -19.85 42.16
N ALA A 40 -3.76 -19.77 41.07
CA ALA A 40 -5.01 -18.97 40.92
C ALA A 40 -4.73 -17.48 40.60
N ASP A 41 -5.47 -16.75 39.77
CA ASP A 41 -6.76 -16.98 39.11
C ASP A 41 -6.73 -16.55 37.63
N SER A 42 -7.57 -17.18 36.80
CA SER A 42 -7.98 -16.66 35.49
C SER A 42 -8.98 -15.52 35.65
N HIS A 43 -8.83 -14.43 34.89
CA HIS A 43 -9.89 -13.41 34.75
C HIS A 43 -10.25 -13.26 33.28
N ASP A 44 -11.50 -13.60 32.96
CA ASP A 44 -12.10 -13.41 31.65
C ASP A 44 -12.28 -11.92 31.33
N VAL A 45 -11.92 -11.51 30.11
CA VAL A 45 -12.21 -10.16 29.61
C VAL A 45 -13.57 -10.17 28.93
N LEU A 46 -14.58 -9.71 29.67
CA LEU A 46 -15.95 -9.54 29.15
C LEU A 46 -16.01 -8.37 28.16
N VAL A 47 -16.25 -8.67 26.88
CA VAL A 47 -16.52 -7.65 25.85
C VAL A 47 -17.99 -7.22 25.93
N VAL A 48 -18.25 -6.02 26.42
CA VAL A 48 -19.60 -5.43 26.46
C VAL A 48 -19.84 -4.59 25.20
N VAL A 49 -20.75 -5.05 24.35
CA VAL A 49 -21.24 -4.29 23.18
C VAL A 49 -22.42 -3.42 23.63
N ALA A 50 -22.26 -2.10 23.58
CA ALA A 50 -23.32 -1.15 23.91
C ALA A 50 -24.13 -0.77 22.65
N VAL A 51 -25.42 -1.08 22.65
CA VAL A 51 -26.39 -0.64 21.63
C VAL A 51 -27.14 0.57 22.17
N GLY A 52 -27.14 1.69 21.44
CA GLY A 52 -27.72 2.95 21.90
C GLY A 52 -29.24 3.04 21.76
N GLY A 53 -29.90 3.69 22.73
CA GLY A 53 -31.33 3.99 22.67
C GLY A 53 -31.85 4.87 23.82
N THR A 54 -32.19 6.12 23.49
CA THR A 54 -33.12 7.05 24.17
C THR A 54 -32.90 7.48 25.65
N GLU A 55 -32.62 8.78 25.78
CA GLU A 55 -32.88 9.66 26.95
C GLU A 55 -34.40 9.97 27.14
N PRO A 56 -34.87 10.78 28.13
CA PRO A 56 -34.16 11.48 29.23
C PRO A 56 -34.82 11.34 30.64
N GLN A 57 -34.14 11.79 31.71
CA GLN A 57 -34.66 12.83 32.65
C GLN A 57 -33.65 13.24 33.74
N SER A 58 -33.85 14.45 34.28
CA SER A 58 -32.92 15.21 35.12
C SER A 58 -32.92 14.85 36.61
N LEU A 59 -31.76 14.99 37.28
CA LEU A 59 -31.65 15.62 38.61
C LEU A 59 -30.18 15.92 38.98
N ALA A 60 -29.95 17.13 39.49
CA ALA A 60 -28.73 17.64 40.10
C ALA A 60 -29.11 18.26 41.48
N PRO A 61 -28.21 18.71 42.39
CA PRO A 61 -26.79 19.01 42.18
C PRO A 61 -25.83 18.66 43.36
N ALA A 62 -24.64 19.29 43.33
CA ALA A 62 -23.57 19.38 44.34
C ALA A 62 -22.53 18.23 44.37
N GLY A 63 -21.22 18.49 44.20
CA GLY A 63 -20.54 19.72 43.78
C GLY A 63 -19.03 19.71 44.07
N ARG A 64 -18.20 20.16 43.11
CA ARG A 64 -16.82 20.64 43.32
C ARG A 64 -16.36 21.45 42.10
N VAL A 65 -15.65 22.55 42.35
CA VAL A 65 -15.22 23.53 41.36
C VAL A 65 -13.72 23.38 41.09
N THR A 66 -13.31 23.34 39.81
CA THR A 66 -11.97 23.79 39.36
C THR A 66 -11.98 24.22 37.89
N CYS A 67 -11.61 25.48 37.65
CA CYS A 67 -11.00 26.05 36.43
C CYS A 67 -11.67 25.88 35.04
N ASN A 68 -12.69 26.72 34.82
CA ASN A 68 -12.90 27.60 33.66
C ASN A 68 -12.35 27.24 32.25
N ASP A 69 -13.30 27.12 31.32
CA ASP A 69 -13.53 28.08 30.23
C ASP A 69 -12.33 28.59 29.42
N LEU A 70 -11.98 27.83 28.38
CA LEU A 70 -11.66 28.44 27.09
C LEU A 70 -12.89 28.37 26.19
N LEU A 71 -13.56 29.51 26.03
CA LEU A 71 -14.75 29.64 25.18
C LEU A 71 -14.42 29.26 23.73
N VAL A 72 -14.84 28.06 23.31
CA VAL A 72 -15.07 27.76 21.90
C VAL A 72 -16.27 28.61 21.45
N ARG A 73 -15.98 29.84 21.04
CA ARG A 73 -16.95 30.66 20.32
C ARG A 73 -17.19 30.00 18.97
N HIS A 74 -18.19 29.13 18.90
CA HIS A 74 -18.86 28.78 17.65
C HIS A 74 -19.41 30.05 17.03
N ARG A 75 -18.55 30.74 16.28
CA ARG A 75 -18.95 31.81 15.39
C ARG A 75 -19.72 31.12 14.29
N ILE A 76 -21.05 31.24 14.34
CA ILE A 76 -21.94 30.78 13.28
C ILE A 76 -21.42 31.38 11.98
N LEU A 77 -20.76 30.55 11.17
CA LEU A 77 -20.35 30.92 9.83
C LEU A 77 -21.64 31.23 9.09
N ARG A 78 -21.76 32.47 8.61
CA ARG A 78 -22.93 32.87 7.80
C ARG A 78 -23.00 31.92 6.63
N ALA A 79 -24.12 31.20 6.51
CA ALA A 79 -24.37 30.29 5.41
C ALA A 79 -24.03 30.98 4.08
N CYS A 80 -22.95 30.53 3.44
CA CYS A 80 -22.55 31.01 2.14
C CYS A 80 -23.65 30.59 1.15
N PRO A 81 -24.18 31.48 0.30
CA PRO A 81 -25.29 31.13 -0.58
C PRO A 81 -24.86 30.00 -1.50
N ALA A 82 -25.48 28.82 -1.33
CA ALA A 82 -25.16 27.61 -2.06
C ALA A 82 -25.15 27.87 -3.57
N ARG A 83 -23.96 27.79 -4.18
CA ARG A 83 -23.81 28.03 -5.62
C ARG A 83 -24.53 26.92 -6.39
N ARG A 84 -25.70 27.25 -6.94
CA ARG A 84 -26.31 26.48 -8.02
C ARG A 84 -25.48 26.69 -9.29
N GLY A 85 -24.79 25.65 -9.74
CA GLY A 85 -24.16 25.59 -11.07
C GLY A 85 -22.63 25.59 -11.03
N GLY A 86 -22.05 24.43 -11.31
CA GLY A 86 -20.60 24.20 -11.38
C GLY A 86 -20.31 22.72 -11.06
N LEU A 87 -19.98 21.93 -12.09
CA LEU A 87 -19.51 20.55 -11.90
C LEU A 87 -18.06 20.58 -11.41
N THR A 88 -17.74 19.69 -10.46
CA THR A 88 -16.38 19.33 -9.99
C THR A 88 -15.46 20.47 -9.55
N LEU A 89 -15.31 20.62 -8.23
CA LEU A 89 -14.22 21.38 -7.60
C LEU A 89 -12.86 20.74 -7.97
N ASN A 90 -11.88 21.55 -8.34
CA ASN A 90 -10.53 21.06 -8.69
C ASN A 90 -9.44 21.51 -7.70
N ALA A 91 -8.38 20.71 -7.61
CA ALA A 91 -7.28 20.90 -6.70
C ALA A 91 -5.90 20.75 -7.39
N GLU A 92 -4.91 21.41 -6.80
CA GLU A 92 -3.50 21.23 -7.14
C GLU A 92 -2.68 21.00 -5.87
N ILE A 93 -1.70 20.10 -5.96
CA ILE A 93 -0.87 19.71 -4.81
C ILE A 93 0.56 20.21 -5.02
N ILE A 94 1.11 20.92 -4.03
CA ILE A 94 2.47 21.44 -4.01
C ILE A 94 3.25 20.75 -2.88
N GLY A 95 4.21 19.90 -3.23
CA GLY A 95 5.21 19.39 -2.29
C GLY A 95 6.39 20.35 -2.22
N VAL A 96 6.67 20.89 -1.03
CA VAL A 96 7.81 21.76 -0.73
C VAL A 96 8.89 20.93 -0.06
N GLY A 97 10.07 20.89 -0.65
CA GLY A 97 11.23 20.16 -0.14
C GLY A 97 12.27 19.90 -1.23
N THR A 98 13.53 20.27 -0.98
CA THR A 98 14.63 20.07 -1.94
C THR A 98 14.99 18.60 -2.11
N GLU A 99 14.82 17.78 -1.07
CA GLU A 99 15.01 16.33 -1.08
C GLU A 99 14.06 15.59 -2.06
N LEU A 100 12.86 16.15 -2.30
CA LEU A 100 11.93 15.67 -3.33
C LEU A 100 12.49 15.89 -4.75
N LEU A 101 13.15 17.03 -4.99
CA LEU A 101 13.77 17.36 -6.28
C LEU A 101 15.09 16.63 -6.49
N LEU A 102 15.83 16.31 -5.43
CA LEU A 102 17.03 15.49 -5.47
C LEU A 102 16.71 13.98 -5.59
N GLY A 103 15.44 13.59 -5.54
CA GLY A 103 15.01 12.19 -5.63
C GLY A 103 15.43 11.33 -4.44
N GLN A 104 15.76 11.94 -3.30
CA GLN A 104 16.16 11.23 -2.07
C GLN A 104 14.97 10.52 -1.43
N ILE A 105 13.77 11.09 -1.56
CA ILE A 105 12.49 10.50 -1.17
C ILE A 105 11.45 10.69 -2.26
N ALA A 106 10.49 9.77 -2.35
CA ALA A 106 9.33 9.90 -3.22
C ALA A 106 8.27 10.81 -2.57
N ASN A 107 7.51 11.57 -3.39
CA ASN A 107 6.41 12.41 -2.92
C ASN A 107 5.15 11.59 -2.54
N THR A 108 5.28 10.80 -1.48
CA THR A 108 4.19 9.96 -0.93
C THR A 108 3.07 10.78 -0.28
N ASN A 109 3.35 12.02 0.13
CA ASN A 109 2.33 12.93 0.64
C ASN A 109 1.35 13.34 -0.46
N ALA A 110 1.85 13.76 -1.64
CA ALA A 110 0.97 14.08 -2.77
C ALA A 110 0.18 12.85 -3.25
N GLN A 111 0.78 11.66 -3.21
CA GLN A 111 0.07 10.40 -3.49
C GLN A 111 -1.11 10.19 -2.52
N HIS A 112 -0.90 10.35 -1.21
CA HIS A 112 -1.96 10.18 -0.22
C HIS A 112 -3.03 11.28 -0.30
N ILE A 113 -2.63 12.54 -0.41
CA ILE A 113 -3.55 13.67 -0.59
C ILE A 113 -4.44 13.43 -1.84
N SER A 114 -3.88 12.94 -2.94
CA SER A 114 -4.64 12.59 -4.14
C SER A 114 -5.67 11.50 -3.91
N GLN A 115 -5.33 10.48 -3.11
CA GLN A 115 -6.25 9.39 -2.77
C GLN A 115 -7.45 9.93 -1.98
N SER A 116 -7.17 10.74 -0.95
CA SER A 116 -8.21 11.33 -0.08
C SER A 116 -9.09 12.34 -0.81
N LEU A 117 -8.51 13.19 -1.67
CA LEU A 117 -9.28 14.10 -2.54
C LEU A 117 -10.12 13.33 -3.58
N SER A 118 -9.56 12.27 -4.16
CA SER A 118 -10.29 11.44 -5.12
C SER A 118 -11.54 10.86 -4.48
N SER A 119 -11.47 10.27 -3.27
CA SER A 119 -12.65 9.69 -2.60
C SER A 119 -13.81 10.68 -2.42
N ILE A 120 -13.53 11.98 -2.28
CA ILE A 120 -14.52 13.04 -2.07
C ILE A 120 -14.83 13.85 -3.35
N GLY A 121 -14.58 13.28 -4.53
CA GLY A 121 -15.04 13.85 -5.79
C GLY A 121 -14.18 14.97 -6.37
N ILE A 122 -13.06 15.33 -5.73
CA ILE A 122 -12.23 16.47 -6.13
C ILE A 122 -11.16 16.03 -7.13
N ASP A 123 -11.11 16.70 -8.28
CA ASP A 123 -10.15 16.39 -9.34
C ASP A 123 -8.79 17.03 -9.07
N VAL A 124 -7.73 16.22 -9.07
CA VAL A 124 -6.35 16.68 -9.00
C VAL A 124 -5.72 16.59 -10.38
N TYR A 125 -5.43 17.74 -10.99
CA TYR A 125 -4.86 17.80 -12.34
C TYR A 125 -3.34 17.98 -12.36
N PHE A 126 -2.77 18.55 -11.30
CA PHE A 126 -1.35 18.89 -11.24
C PHE A 126 -0.74 18.57 -9.88
N HIS A 127 0.43 17.93 -9.90
CA HIS A 127 1.34 17.87 -8.77
C HIS A 127 2.57 18.70 -9.12
N VAL A 128 3.01 19.54 -8.20
CA VAL A 128 4.25 20.31 -8.30
C VAL A 128 5.15 19.93 -7.15
N ALA A 129 6.41 19.59 -7.44
CA ALA A 129 7.47 19.57 -6.43
C ALA A 129 8.29 20.85 -6.59
N VAL A 130 8.62 21.51 -5.48
CA VAL A 130 9.36 22.77 -5.46
C VAL A 130 10.36 22.79 -4.31
N GLY A 131 11.60 23.18 -4.61
CA GLY A 131 12.66 23.27 -3.61
C GLY A 131 12.57 24.57 -2.81
N ASP A 132 13.16 24.53 -1.63
CA ASP A 132 13.03 25.52 -0.55
C ASP A 132 13.58 26.88 -0.98
N ASN A 133 12.69 27.75 -1.44
CA ASN A 133 13.00 29.12 -1.82
C ASN A 133 11.72 29.92 -1.96
N LEU A 134 11.65 31.02 -1.21
CA LEU A 134 10.50 31.89 -1.14
C LEU A 134 9.92 32.34 -2.50
N GLN A 135 10.77 32.62 -3.51
CA GLN A 135 10.26 33.05 -4.82
C GLN A 135 9.74 31.88 -5.66
N ARG A 136 10.40 30.72 -5.61
CA ARG A 136 9.95 29.50 -6.31
C ARG A 136 8.63 29.00 -5.74
N VAL A 137 8.52 28.87 -4.42
CA VAL A 137 7.30 28.41 -3.74
C VAL A 137 6.14 29.39 -3.96
N ALA A 138 6.33 30.70 -3.75
CA ALA A 138 5.28 31.69 -3.99
C ALA A 138 4.87 31.78 -5.49
N GLY A 139 5.80 31.51 -6.41
CA GLY A 139 5.52 31.41 -7.85
C GLY A 139 4.68 30.17 -8.21
N ALA A 140 4.97 29.02 -7.61
CA ALA A 140 4.17 27.81 -7.75
C ALA A 140 2.75 28.03 -7.20
N ILE A 141 2.60 28.61 -6.01
CA ILE A 141 1.30 28.91 -5.39
C ILE A 141 0.45 29.84 -6.28
N ARG A 142 1.04 30.92 -6.82
CA ARG A 142 0.32 31.82 -7.76
C ARG A 142 -0.09 31.11 -9.05
N THR A 143 0.75 30.22 -9.58
CA THR A 143 0.42 29.42 -10.78
C THR A 143 -0.75 28.46 -10.49
N ALA A 144 -0.72 27.77 -9.36
CA ALA A 144 -1.78 26.86 -8.93
C ALA A 144 -3.11 27.61 -8.69
N LEU A 145 -3.06 28.74 -7.99
CA LEU A 145 -4.21 29.65 -7.82
C LEU A 145 -4.73 30.21 -9.15
N GLY A 146 -3.95 30.22 -10.22
CA GLY A 146 -4.40 30.60 -11.57
C GLY A 146 -5.35 29.59 -12.21
N ARG A 147 -5.30 28.30 -11.82
CA ARG A 147 -5.99 27.19 -12.51
C ARG A 147 -6.81 26.25 -11.62
N SER A 148 -6.72 26.39 -10.30
CA SER A 148 -7.41 25.51 -9.33
C SER A 148 -8.27 26.30 -8.33
N ASP A 149 -9.31 25.65 -7.79
CA ASP A 149 -10.17 26.16 -6.71
C ASP A 149 -9.61 25.88 -5.31
N VAL A 150 -8.72 24.89 -5.22
CA VAL A 150 -8.02 24.44 -4.02
C VAL A 150 -6.52 24.27 -4.32
N VAL A 151 -5.66 24.74 -3.41
CA VAL A 151 -4.22 24.47 -3.44
C VAL A 151 -3.82 23.86 -2.10
N LEU A 152 -3.36 22.61 -2.12
CA LEU A 152 -2.86 21.91 -0.94
C LEU A 152 -1.33 21.87 -0.97
N ILE A 153 -0.71 22.36 0.09
CA ILE A 153 0.74 22.47 0.22
C ILE A 153 1.19 21.52 1.34
N THR A 154 2.27 20.79 1.13
CA THR A 154 2.88 19.91 2.15
C THR A 154 4.39 20.13 2.21
N GLY A 155 4.91 20.33 3.41
CA GLY A 155 6.33 20.65 3.65
C GLY A 155 6.60 22.14 3.90
N GLY A 156 7.80 22.45 4.41
CA GLY A 156 8.26 23.82 4.68
C GLY A 156 7.56 24.55 5.83
N LEU A 157 7.02 23.82 6.83
CA LEU A 157 6.35 24.35 8.04
C LEU A 157 7.11 24.06 9.35
N GLY A 158 8.33 23.53 9.25
CA GLY A 158 9.24 23.38 10.38
C GLY A 158 9.75 24.74 10.91
N PRO A 159 10.63 24.71 11.95
CA PRO A 159 11.19 25.92 12.54
C PRO A 159 12.40 26.48 11.77
N THR A 160 12.92 25.77 10.77
CA THR A 160 14.26 26.07 10.21
C THR A 160 14.23 27.26 9.24
N PRO A 161 15.41 27.82 8.87
CA PRO A 161 15.49 28.88 7.87
C PRO A 161 14.97 28.49 6.47
N ASP A 162 15.04 27.21 6.11
CA ASP A 162 14.59 26.70 4.81
C ASP A 162 13.08 26.41 4.77
N ASP A 163 12.43 26.29 5.95
CA ASP A 163 10.97 26.16 6.07
C ASP A 163 10.26 27.48 5.71
N LEU A 164 9.98 27.70 4.43
CA LEU A 164 9.51 28.99 3.89
C LEU A 164 8.05 28.98 3.40
N THR A 165 7.23 27.98 3.78
CA THR A 165 5.87 27.83 3.24
C THR A 165 4.92 28.93 3.72
N SER A 166 4.95 29.32 5.00
CA SER A 166 4.12 30.42 5.52
C SER A 166 4.44 31.76 4.85
N GLU A 167 5.72 32.11 4.74
CA GLU A 167 6.21 33.28 4.03
C GLU A 167 5.80 33.25 2.55
N ALA A 168 5.86 32.06 1.92
CA ALA A 168 5.50 31.90 0.50
C ALA A 168 4.00 32.02 0.25
N VAL A 169 3.14 31.49 1.12
CA VAL A 169 1.68 31.69 1.05
C VAL A 169 1.36 33.16 1.28
N ALA A 170 1.93 33.78 2.31
CA ALA A 170 1.73 35.20 2.59
C ALA A 170 2.15 36.08 1.40
N LYS A 171 3.31 35.81 0.79
CA LYS A 171 3.80 36.50 -0.41
C LYS A 171 2.98 36.18 -1.68
N ALA A 172 2.41 34.99 -1.80
CA ALA A 172 1.57 34.63 -2.94
C ALA A 172 0.22 35.34 -2.91
N LEU A 173 -0.37 35.48 -1.71
CA LEU A 173 -1.66 36.14 -1.50
C LEU A 173 -1.55 37.66 -1.25
N GLY A 174 -0.35 38.18 -1.03
CA GLY A 174 -0.14 39.60 -0.70
C GLY A 174 -0.72 39.96 0.67
N VAL A 175 -0.42 39.16 1.69
CA VAL A 175 -0.74 39.41 3.10
C VAL A 175 0.52 39.44 3.96
N GLY A 176 0.42 39.95 5.18
CA GLY A 176 1.46 39.82 6.20
C GLY A 176 1.47 38.44 6.87
N LEU A 177 2.40 38.24 7.79
CA LEU A 177 2.34 37.17 8.79
C LEU A 177 1.89 37.75 10.13
N GLU A 178 1.06 36.99 10.85
CA GLU A 178 0.56 37.31 12.18
C GLU A 178 0.78 36.10 13.09
N ARG A 179 1.22 36.34 14.35
CA ARG A 179 1.43 35.25 15.30
C ARG A 179 0.12 34.82 15.94
N ASP A 180 -0.19 33.54 15.83
CA ASP A 180 -1.27 32.94 16.60
C ASP A 180 -0.75 32.51 17.98
N GLU A 181 -1.07 33.29 19.01
CA GLU A 181 -0.61 33.01 20.40
C GLU A 181 -1.22 31.73 20.98
N ALA A 182 -2.34 31.22 20.45
CA ALA A 182 -2.89 29.93 20.87
C ALA A 182 -2.06 28.78 20.28
N MET A 183 -1.61 28.88 19.03
CA MET A 183 -0.64 27.95 18.43
C MET A 183 0.72 28.05 19.13
N ALA A 184 1.23 29.25 19.41
CA ALA A 184 2.46 29.42 20.18
C ALA A 184 2.37 28.75 21.57
N THR A 185 1.20 28.82 22.22
CA THR A 185 0.93 28.15 23.49
C THR A 185 0.83 26.62 23.33
N ALA A 186 0.19 26.13 22.26
CA ALA A 186 0.14 24.70 21.96
C ALA A 186 1.53 24.09 21.70
N ILE A 187 2.39 24.80 20.96
CA ILE A 187 3.77 24.37 20.70
C ILE A 187 4.58 24.31 22.01
N ARG A 188 4.50 25.34 22.87
CA ARG A 188 5.13 25.32 24.21
C ARG A 188 4.71 24.10 25.02
N ALA A 189 3.40 23.81 25.10
CA ALA A 189 2.87 22.66 25.82
C ALA A 189 3.35 21.30 25.27
N ILE A 190 3.66 21.21 23.98
CA ILE A 190 4.25 20.01 23.36
C ILE A 190 5.70 19.81 23.85
N PHE A 191 6.49 20.88 23.94
CA PHE A 191 7.85 20.85 24.49
C PHE A 191 7.86 20.55 26.00
N ASP A 192 6.96 21.16 26.77
CA ASP A 192 6.78 20.88 28.21
C ASP A 192 6.47 19.39 28.45
N ARG A 193 5.56 18.81 27.66
CA ARG A 193 5.22 17.38 27.72
C ARG A 193 6.39 16.47 27.33
N MET A 194 7.31 16.93 26.50
CA MET A 194 8.56 16.22 26.17
C MET A 194 9.65 16.41 27.23
N GLY A 195 9.44 17.25 28.24
CA GLY A 195 10.46 17.59 29.25
C GLY A 195 11.65 18.34 28.65
N ARG A 196 11.41 19.19 27.63
CA ARG A 196 12.43 19.94 26.90
C ARG A 196 12.12 21.43 26.91
N GLU A 197 13.15 22.25 27.07
CA GLU A 197 13.06 23.68 26.77
C GLU A 197 12.84 23.89 25.27
N MET A 198 11.96 24.83 24.92
CA MET A 198 11.59 25.13 23.53
C MET A 198 12.55 26.19 22.94
N PRO A 199 13.26 25.88 21.83
CA PRO A 199 14.00 26.89 21.08
C PRO A 199 13.10 28.04 20.59
N GLU A 200 13.60 29.27 20.61
CA GLU A 200 12.83 30.45 20.17
C GLU A 200 12.40 30.34 18.69
N GLU A 201 13.21 29.69 17.84
CA GLU A 201 12.91 29.42 16.42
C GLU A 201 11.61 28.64 16.23
N ASN A 202 11.17 27.82 17.20
CA ASN A 202 9.88 27.13 17.11
C ASN A 202 8.67 28.07 17.18
N LEU A 203 8.81 29.31 17.67
CA LEU A 203 7.74 30.30 17.62
C LEU A 203 7.41 30.76 16.21
N LYS A 204 8.36 30.65 15.26
CA LYS A 204 8.12 30.87 13.82
C LYS A 204 6.98 29.99 13.31
N GLN A 205 6.84 28.77 13.84
CA GLN A 205 5.79 27.84 13.42
C GLN A 205 4.38 28.36 13.77
N ALA A 206 4.25 29.33 14.69
CA ALA A 206 3.00 30.02 15.00
C ALA A 206 2.76 31.29 14.16
N ASP A 207 3.67 31.65 13.24
CA ASP A 207 3.50 32.79 12.34
C ASP A 207 2.74 32.37 11.07
N LEU A 208 1.47 32.76 11.01
CA LEU A 208 0.54 32.33 9.96
C LEU A 208 0.23 33.49 9.01
N PRO A 209 -0.08 33.23 7.71
CA PRO A 209 -0.58 34.26 6.81
C PRO A 209 -1.81 34.96 7.39
N ALA A 210 -1.84 36.29 7.38
CA ALA A 210 -2.92 37.06 7.99
C ALA A 210 -4.30 36.67 7.40
N GLY A 211 -5.24 36.31 8.29
CA GLY A 211 -6.56 35.77 7.92
C GLY A 211 -6.62 34.25 7.70
N ALA A 212 -5.53 33.52 7.94
CA ALA A 212 -5.55 32.06 7.99
C ALA A 212 -6.25 31.53 9.26
N VAL A 213 -6.84 30.35 9.16
CA VAL A 213 -7.42 29.59 10.25
C VAL A 213 -6.42 28.48 10.62
N PRO A 214 -5.95 28.39 11.88
CA PRO A 214 -4.99 27.37 12.31
C PRO A 214 -5.62 25.97 12.33
N ILE A 215 -4.82 24.97 11.98
CA ILE A 215 -5.10 23.54 12.19
C ILE A 215 -4.14 23.09 13.31
N PRO A 216 -4.64 22.56 14.44
CA PRO A 216 -3.81 22.17 15.57
C PRO A 216 -2.65 21.21 15.18
N PRO A 217 -1.45 21.39 15.75
CA PRO A 217 -0.28 20.58 15.44
C PRO A 217 -0.43 19.15 15.98
N GLN A 218 0.04 18.18 15.20
CA GLN A 218 0.19 16.78 15.65
C GLN A 218 1.63 16.50 16.13
N GLY A 219 2.64 17.05 15.43
CA GLY A 219 4.01 17.25 15.94
C GLY A 219 4.16 18.64 16.54
N THR A 220 5.18 19.42 16.11
CA THR A 220 5.32 20.84 16.50
C THR A 220 4.84 21.82 15.42
N ALA A 221 4.70 21.37 14.16
CA ALA A 221 4.26 22.21 13.06
C ALA A 221 2.72 22.26 13.03
N PRO A 222 2.07 23.42 13.28
CA PRO A 222 0.66 23.56 13.00
C PRO A 222 0.45 23.65 11.49
N GLY A 223 -0.76 23.31 11.07
CA GLY A 223 -1.22 23.55 9.71
C GLY A 223 -2.08 24.80 9.70
N TYR A 224 -2.54 25.19 8.53
CA TYR A 224 -3.56 26.22 8.42
C TYR A 224 -4.27 26.13 7.07
N TYR A 225 -5.41 26.80 6.97
CA TYR A 225 -6.02 27.11 5.69
C TYR A 225 -6.45 28.57 5.61
N ILE A 226 -6.52 29.12 4.41
CA ILE A 226 -6.96 30.48 4.15
C ILE A 226 -7.88 30.48 2.92
N GLU A 227 -9.05 31.08 3.08
CA GLU A 227 -9.99 31.33 1.98
C GLU A 227 -9.85 32.75 1.48
N ARG A 228 -9.62 32.91 0.18
CA ARG A 228 -9.54 34.23 -0.46
C ARG A 228 -10.02 34.16 -1.89
N GLU A 229 -10.82 35.17 -2.30
CA GLU A 229 -11.33 35.32 -3.67
C GLU A 229 -12.06 34.06 -4.20
N GLY A 230 -12.68 33.29 -3.29
CA GLY A 230 -13.37 32.05 -3.63
C GLY A 230 -12.43 30.86 -3.89
N LYS A 231 -11.18 30.91 -3.44
CA LYS A 231 -10.18 29.83 -3.49
C LYS A 231 -9.70 29.47 -2.10
N LEU A 232 -9.35 28.20 -1.90
CA LEU A 232 -8.80 27.68 -0.64
C LEU A 232 -7.32 27.38 -0.83
N VAL A 233 -6.46 27.89 0.05
CA VAL A 233 -5.08 27.42 0.20
C VAL A 233 -4.97 26.76 1.57
N ALA A 234 -4.49 25.52 1.65
CA ALA A 234 -4.17 24.88 2.92
C ALA A 234 -2.72 24.39 2.92
N ALA A 235 -2.03 24.59 4.03
CA ALA A 235 -0.67 24.13 4.25
C ALA A 235 -0.63 23.11 5.39
N LEU A 236 0.01 21.97 5.13
CA LEU A 236 0.15 20.84 6.04
C LEU A 236 1.65 20.50 6.24
N PRO A 237 2.02 19.84 7.35
CA PRO A 237 3.40 19.43 7.57
C PRO A 237 3.98 18.54 6.45
N GLY A 238 5.30 18.48 6.37
CA GLY A 238 6.00 17.52 5.49
C GLY A 238 6.03 16.10 6.05
N VAL A 239 5.92 15.96 7.38
CA VAL A 239 5.95 14.65 8.07
C VAL A 239 4.69 13.85 7.70
N PRO A 240 4.80 12.64 7.11
CA PRO A 240 3.66 11.96 6.50
C PRO A 240 2.51 11.62 7.46
N TRP A 241 2.79 11.28 8.71
CA TRP A 241 1.74 10.92 9.67
C TRP A 241 0.99 12.15 10.20
N GLU A 242 1.70 13.24 10.50
CA GLU A 242 1.10 14.53 10.90
C GLU A 242 0.18 15.06 9.79
N MET A 243 0.69 15.06 8.56
CA MET A 243 -0.06 15.46 7.36
C MET A 243 -1.33 14.64 7.17
N ARG A 244 -1.26 13.31 7.31
CA ARG A 244 -2.41 12.39 7.18
C ARG A 244 -3.52 12.70 8.18
N GLU A 245 -3.17 12.84 9.46
CA GLU A 245 -4.13 13.15 10.52
C GLU A 245 -4.80 14.51 10.27
N MET A 246 -4.03 15.55 9.97
CA MET A 246 -4.57 16.91 9.76
C MET A 246 -5.38 17.03 8.47
N LEU A 247 -4.99 16.31 7.42
CA LEU A 247 -5.77 16.16 6.19
C LEU A 247 -7.14 15.52 6.50
N ALA A 248 -7.14 14.37 7.17
CA ALA A 248 -8.36 13.60 7.46
C ALA A 248 -9.30 14.29 8.47
N GLN A 249 -8.75 14.89 9.53
CA GLN A 249 -9.55 15.50 10.60
C GLN A 249 -10.10 16.89 10.26
N THR A 250 -9.51 17.63 9.31
CA THR A 250 -9.88 19.03 9.05
C THR A 250 -10.07 19.36 7.57
N VAL A 251 -9.07 19.09 6.73
CA VAL A 251 -9.11 19.53 5.33
C VAL A 251 -10.13 18.75 4.51
N ILE A 252 -10.27 17.44 4.73
CA ILE A 252 -11.24 16.59 4.03
C ILE A 252 -12.70 16.98 4.37
N PRO A 253 -13.12 17.07 5.66
CA PRO A 253 -14.46 17.53 6.00
C PRO A 253 -14.82 18.92 5.44
N LEU A 254 -13.89 19.87 5.49
CA LEU A 254 -14.07 21.21 4.90
C LEU A 254 -14.32 21.15 3.38
N LEU A 255 -13.63 20.23 2.69
CA LEU A 255 -13.74 20.05 1.25
C LEU A 255 -14.98 19.25 0.84
N GLU A 256 -15.48 18.32 1.68
CA GLU A 256 -16.74 17.61 1.47
C GLU A 256 -17.96 18.55 1.57
N GLU A 257 -17.97 19.45 2.56
CA GLU A 257 -18.99 20.50 2.67
C GLU A 257 -18.96 21.39 1.42
N ARG A 258 -17.76 21.78 0.97
CA ARG A 258 -17.56 22.66 -0.19
C ARG A 258 -17.89 22.01 -1.54
N SER A 259 -17.65 20.71 -1.70
CA SER A 259 -17.98 19.94 -2.91
C SER A 259 -19.46 19.55 -3.00
N GLY A 260 -20.24 19.78 -1.93
CA GLY A 260 -21.66 19.46 -1.85
C GLY A 260 -21.94 17.97 -1.66
N GLY A 261 -21.03 17.24 -1.03
CA GLY A 261 -21.18 15.81 -0.74
C GLY A 261 -21.05 14.89 -1.96
N ALA A 262 -20.32 15.31 -3.00
CA ALA A 262 -19.99 14.42 -4.11
C ALA A 262 -19.01 13.33 -3.64
N THR A 263 -19.35 12.06 -3.84
CA THR A 263 -18.47 10.92 -3.56
C THR A 263 -17.94 10.32 -4.85
N THR A 264 -16.73 9.74 -4.79
CA THR A 264 -16.18 8.93 -5.87
C THR A 264 -15.96 7.51 -5.39
N ILE A 265 -16.68 6.58 -6.01
CA ILE A 265 -16.46 5.15 -5.83
C ILE A 265 -15.62 4.65 -6.98
N SER A 266 -14.66 3.79 -6.68
CA SER A 266 -13.91 3.02 -7.68
C SER A 266 -14.15 1.54 -7.49
N ARG A 267 -14.19 0.78 -8.58
CA ARG A 267 -14.11 -0.69 -8.57
C ARG A 267 -13.00 -1.14 -9.51
N GLN A 268 -12.50 -2.36 -9.31
CA GLN A 268 -11.38 -2.90 -10.09
C GLN A 268 -11.71 -4.30 -10.59
N ILE A 269 -11.62 -4.49 -11.89
CA ILE A 269 -11.61 -5.81 -12.50
C ILE A 269 -10.15 -6.20 -12.69
N LEU A 270 -9.73 -7.30 -12.08
CA LEU A 270 -8.42 -7.87 -12.30
C LEU A 270 -8.47 -8.74 -13.56
N VAL A 271 -7.58 -8.52 -14.51
CA VAL A 271 -7.56 -9.20 -15.81
C VAL A 271 -6.29 -10.03 -15.94
N LEU A 272 -6.45 -11.33 -16.19
CA LEU A 272 -5.38 -12.32 -16.20
C LEU A 272 -5.36 -13.13 -17.49
N GLY A 273 -4.15 -13.41 -18.00
CA GLY A 273 -3.94 -14.09 -19.27
C GLY A 273 -4.13 -13.20 -20.51
N LEU A 274 -4.45 -11.90 -20.33
CA LEU A 274 -4.50 -10.90 -21.39
C LEU A 274 -3.55 -9.74 -21.03
N GLY A 275 -2.74 -9.32 -22.00
CA GLY A 275 -1.97 -8.07 -21.90
C GLY A 275 -2.87 -6.84 -22.06
N GLU A 276 -2.30 -5.64 -21.81
CA GLU A 276 -3.06 -4.39 -21.84
C GLU A 276 -3.72 -4.13 -23.20
N SER A 277 -2.96 -4.23 -24.29
CA SER A 277 -3.50 -4.01 -25.66
C SER A 277 -4.61 -5.00 -26.02
N ALA A 278 -4.50 -6.27 -25.60
CA ALA A 278 -5.52 -7.29 -25.85
C ALA A 278 -6.77 -7.10 -24.97
N THR A 279 -6.59 -6.59 -23.75
CA THR A 279 -7.68 -6.18 -22.85
C THR A 279 -8.42 -4.99 -23.46
N HIS A 280 -7.67 -3.95 -23.86
CA HIS A 280 -8.21 -2.75 -24.50
C HIS A 280 -8.98 -3.10 -25.79
N GLN A 281 -8.41 -3.90 -26.69
CA GLN A 281 -9.08 -4.30 -27.95
C GLN A 281 -10.47 -4.94 -27.74
N LYS A 282 -10.71 -5.62 -26.61
CA LYS A 282 -12.01 -6.24 -26.27
C LYS A 282 -13.06 -5.25 -25.74
N ILE A 283 -12.63 -4.11 -25.21
CA ILE A 283 -13.50 -3.14 -24.53
C ILE A 283 -13.30 -1.69 -25.00
N ALA A 284 -12.56 -1.47 -26.09
CA ALA A 284 -12.19 -0.14 -26.59
C ALA A 284 -13.43 0.73 -26.83
N ASP A 285 -14.47 0.17 -27.45
CA ASP A 285 -15.73 0.86 -27.68
C ASP A 285 -16.50 1.19 -26.39
N ILE A 286 -16.28 0.51 -25.26
CA ILE A 286 -16.81 0.95 -23.96
C ILE A 286 -16.01 2.16 -23.44
N VAL A 287 -14.69 2.12 -23.60
CA VAL A 287 -13.76 3.19 -23.19
C VAL A 287 -13.96 4.46 -24.02
N ASP A 288 -14.25 4.36 -25.32
CA ASP A 288 -14.40 5.51 -26.23
C ASP A 288 -15.67 6.34 -25.96
N ARG A 289 -16.74 5.71 -25.45
CA ARG A 289 -18.00 6.36 -25.04
C ARG A 289 -18.17 6.43 -23.51
N GLN A 290 -17.08 6.26 -22.75
CA GLN A 290 -17.10 6.46 -21.31
C GLN A 290 -17.44 7.93 -20.98
N THR A 291 -18.10 8.14 -19.84
CA THR A 291 -18.32 9.49 -19.28
C THR A 291 -18.26 9.41 -17.76
N ASN A 292 -19.26 8.78 -17.16
CA ASN A 292 -19.35 8.47 -15.74
C ASN A 292 -20.06 7.11 -15.61
N PRO A 293 -19.37 6.01 -15.24
CA PRO A 293 -17.98 5.95 -14.79
C PRO A 293 -16.94 6.26 -15.88
N THR A 294 -15.76 6.67 -15.42
CA THR A 294 -14.51 6.66 -16.18
C THR A 294 -13.82 5.30 -16.06
N ILE A 295 -12.98 4.94 -17.02
CA ILE A 295 -12.30 3.65 -17.14
C ILE A 295 -10.81 3.90 -17.39
N ALA A 296 -9.95 3.35 -16.51
CA ALA A 296 -8.50 3.46 -16.62
C ALA A 296 -7.83 2.08 -16.53
N TYR A 297 -6.72 1.90 -17.26
CA TYR A 297 -5.88 0.71 -17.19
C TYR A 297 -4.72 0.93 -16.23
N LEU A 298 -4.37 -0.10 -15.45
CA LEU A 298 -3.15 -0.17 -14.66
C LEU A 298 -2.50 -1.53 -14.91
N ALA A 299 -1.41 -1.57 -15.67
CA ALA A 299 -0.66 -2.78 -15.96
C ALA A 299 0.62 -2.89 -15.12
N GLY A 300 0.97 -4.11 -14.70
CA GLY A 300 2.22 -4.38 -13.98
C GLY A 300 2.25 -5.80 -13.39
N GLY A 301 3.44 -6.38 -13.24
CA GLY A 301 3.59 -7.71 -12.62
C GLY A 301 2.99 -8.89 -13.40
N GLY A 302 2.63 -8.72 -14.67
CA GLY A 302 1.92 -9.74 -15.47
C GLY A 302 0.39 -9.75 -15.35
N GLN A 303 -0.19 -8.74 -14.69
CA GLN A 303 -1.63 -8.52 -14.58
C GLN A 303 -2.03 -7.15 -15.14
N VAL A 304 -3.27 -7.04 -15.62
CA VAL A 304 -3.89 -5.76 -16.01
C VAL A 304 -5.06 -5.52 -15.05
N ARG A 305 -5.21 -4.30 -14.54
CA ARG A 305 -6.39 -3.89 -13.78
C ARG A 305 -7.18 -2.87 -14.57
N VAL A 306 -8.46 -3.12 -14.76
CA VAL A 306 -9.42 -2.15 -15.32
C VAL A 306 -10.11 -1.50 -14.13
N ARG A 307 -9.78 -0.24 -13.85
CA ARG A 307 -10.41 0.56 -12.80
C ARG A 307 -11.59 1.33 -13.38
N LEU A 308 -12.79 1.06 -12.86
CA LEU A 308 -13.98 1.86 -13.11
C LEU A 308 -14.12 2.87 -11.97
N THR A 309 -14.35 4.14 -12.27
CA THR A 309 -14.45 5.21 -11.27
C THR A 309 -15.65 6.09 -11.58
N ALA A 310 -16.67 6.07 -10.72
CA ALA A 310 -17.87 6.90 -10.84
C ALA A 310 -17.93 8.00 -9.78
N LYS A 311 -18.40 9.18 -10.19
CA LYS A 311 -18.73 10.30 -9.30
C LYS A 311 -20.24 10.42 -9.15
N ALA A 312 -20.74 10.56 -7.93
CA ALA A 312 -22.18 10.67 -7.67
C ALA A 312 -22.45 11.44 -6.37
N ARG A 313 -23.72 11.69 -6.02
CA ARG A 313 -24.10 12.31 -4.73
C ARG A 313 -24.15 11.31 -3.57
N THR A 314 -24.20 10.01 -3.88
CA THR A 314 -24.21 8.93 -2.89
C THR A 314 -23.43 7.73 -3.40
N GLU A 315 -22.92 6.91 -2.48
CA GLU A 315 -22.22 5.67 -2.83
C GLU A 315 -23.13 4.72 -3.64
N SER A 316 -24.41 4.61 -3.26
CA SER A 316 -25.41 3.80 -3.96
C SER A 316 -25.60 4.24 -5.42
N GLU A 317 -25.67 5.54 -5.68
CA GLU A 317 -25.75 6.10 -7.04
C GLU A 317 -24.47 5.81 -7.84
N ALA A 318 -23.28 5.98 -7.24
CA ALA A 318 -22.01 5.66 -7.90
C ALA A 318 -21.87 4.17 -8.22
N LEU A 319 -22.28 3.27 -7.31
CA LEU A 319 -22.31 1.83 -7.54
C LEU A 319 -23.33 1.45 -8.62
N GLY A 320 -24.48 2.14 -8.68
CA GLY A 320 -25.48 2.00 -9.73
C GLY A 320 -24.96 2.38 -11.13
N LEU A 321 -24.06 3.37 -11.21
CA LEU A 321 -23.37 3.73 -12.46
C LEU A 321 -22.28 2.73 -12.84
N ILE A 322 -21.53 2.20 -11.87
CA ILE A 322 -20.44 1.23 -12.14
C ILE A 322 -20.98 -0.14 -12.55
N GLY A 323 -22.02 -0.64 -11.87
CA GLY A 323 -22.51 -2.02 -12.00
C GLY A 323 -22.77 -2.49 -13.45
N PRO A 324 -23.54 -1.74 -14.26
CA PRO A 324 -23.81 -2.10 -15.65
C PRO A 324 -22.54 -2.17 -16.52
N VAL A 325 -21.65 -1.18 -16.38
CA VAL A 325 -20.40 -1.10 -17.17
C VAL A 325 -19.43 -2.21 -16.76
N GLU A 326 -19.33 -2.51 -15.46
CA GLU A 326 -18.54 -3.63 -14.96
C GLU A 326 -19.08 -4.97 -15.45
N ALA A 327 -20.40 -5.16 -15.50
CA ALA A 327 -21.02 -6.36 -16.03
C ALA A 327 -20.74 -6.55 -17.53
N GLU A 328 -20.82 -5.47 -18.33
CA GLU A 328 -20.49 -5.52 -19.77
C GLU A 328 -19.01 -5.86 -20.02
N ILE A 329 -18.09 -5.22 -19.28
CA ILE A 329 -16.64 -5.51 -19.38
C ILE A 329 -16.38 -6.96 -18.98
N ARG A 330 -16.96 -7.45 -17.88
CA ARG A 330 -16.83 -8.85 -17.45
C ARG A 330 -17.33 -9.83 -18.53
N ALA A 331 -18.48 -9.57 -19.16
CA ALA A 331 -19.02 -10.41 -20.22
C ALA A 331 -18.08 -10.51 -21.44
N ARG A 332 -17.42 -9.42 -21.83
CA ARG A 332 -16.48 -9.37 -22.97
C ARG A 332 -15.11 -10.00 -22.68
N LEU A 333 -14.66 -9.93 -21.43
CA LEU A 333 -13.41 -10.52 -20.96
C LEU A 333 -13.56 -12.00 -20.59
N GLY A 334 -14.77 -12.45 -20.21
CA GLY A 334 -15.05 -13.82 -19.80
C GLY A 334 -14.16 -14.25 -18.64
N ASP A 335 -13.66 -15.49 -18.69
CA ASP A 335 -12.74 -16.07 -17.68
C ASP A 335 -11.48 -15.24 -17.40
N ALA A 336 -11.09 -14.30 -18.28
CA ALA A 336 -9.96 -13.42 -18.00
C ALA A 336 -10.28 -12.39 -16.90
N ALA A 337 -11.55 -12.05 -16.67
CA ALA A 337 -11.96 -11.13 -15.62
C ALA A 337 -12.15 -11.84 -14.28
N VAL A 338 -11.41 -11.37 -13.26
CA VAL A 338 -11.51 -11.77 -11.86
C VAL A 338 -12.14 -10.63 -11.06
N ALA A 339 -13.15 -10.98 -10.25
CA ALA A 339 -13.91 -10.03 -9.46
C ALA A 339 -13.07 -9.40 -8.33
N GLY A 340 -13.13 -8.07 -8.18
CA GLY A 340 -12.42 -7.39 -7.09
C GLY A 340 -13.13 -6.17 -6.51
N HIS A 341 -13.31 -6.17 -5.17
CA HIS A 341 -13.07 -4.98 -4.35
C HIS A 341 -12.95 -5.27 -2.84
N PRO A 342 -11.91 -4.72 -2.18
CA PRO A 342 -10.53 -4.94 -2.59
C PRO A 342 -10.25 -6.45 -2.62
N ALA A 343 -9.60 -6.95 -3.67
CA ALA A 343 -9.15 -8.34 -3.72
C ALA A 343 -7.91 -8.47 -4.60
N THR A 344 -6.84 -8.99 -4.02
CA THR A 344 -5.75 -9.66 -4.72
C THR A 344 -6.26 -10.93 -5.42
N LEU A 345 -5.45 -11.50 -6.31
CA LEU A 345 -5.74 -12.81 -6.89
C LEU A 345 -5.80 -13.90 -5.82
N GLY A 346 -4.98 -13.81 -4.78
CA GLY A 346 -5.01 -14.71 -3.63
C GLY A 346 -6.36 -14.70 -2.93
N GLU A 347 -6.90 -13.53 -2.59
CA GLU A 347 -8.23 -13.39 -1.97
C GLU A 347 -9.37 -13.84 -2.89
N ALA A 348 -9.27 -13.58 -4.20
CA ALA A 348 -10.27 -14.04 -5.16
C ALA A 348 -10.28 -15.58 -5.31
N LEU A 349 -9.11 -16.22 -5.30
CA LEU A 349 -8.99 -17.68 -5.28
C LEU A 349 -9.41 -18.27 -3.92
N GLY A 350 -9.07 -17.60 -2.82
CA GLY A 350 -9.46 -18.00 -1.46
C GLY A 350 -10.97 -18.05 -1.27
N ARG A 351 -11.71 -17.03 -1.74
CA ARG A 351 -13.18 -17.07 -1.73
C ARG A 351 -13.73 -18.25 -2.53
N LEU A 352 -13.24 -18.46 -3.76
CA LEU A 352 -13.66 -19.58 -4.61
C LEU A 352 -13.37 -20.95 -3.95
N LEU A 353 -12.25 -21.07 -3.22
CA LEU A 353 -11.91 -22.27 -2.46
C LEU A 353 -12.87 -22.50 -1.30
N SER A 354 -13.13 -21.48 -0.46
CA SER A 354 -14.11 -21.59 0.64
C SER A 354 -15.54 -21.86 0.13
N GLU A 355 -15.98 -21.21 -0.95
CA GLU A 355 -17.28 -21.44 -1.59
C GLU A 355 -17.44 -22.89 -2.10
N LEU A 356 -16.35 -23.50 -2.58
CA LEU A 356 -16.33 -24.89 -3.06
C LEU A 356 -15.98 -25.92 -1.98
N GLY A 357 -15.72 -25.48 -0.73
CA GLY A 357 -15.24 -26.35 0.35
C GLY A 357 -13.89 -27.02 0.06
N CYS A 358 -13.05 -26.42 -0.79
CA CYS A 358 -11.79 -26.98 -1.24
C CYS A 358 -10.59 -26.40 -0.50
N SER A 359 -9.57 -27.25 -0.33
CA SER A 359 -8.29 -26.90 0.26
C SER A 359 -7.16 -26.83 -0.77
N ILE A 360 -6.15 -26.01 -0.51
CA ILE A 360 -5.00 -25.78 -1.41
C ILE A 360 -3.65 -25.89 -0.67
N GLY A 361 -2.69 -26.55 -1.30
CA GLY A 361 -1.27 -26.59 -0.90
C GLY A 361 -0.35 -26.17 -2.05
N ALA A 362 0.85 -25.67 -1.76
CA ALA A 362 1.80 -25.18 -2.77
C ALA A 362 3.22 -25.74 -2.64
N VAL A 363 3.92 -25.92 -3.78
CA VAL A 363 5.37 -26.16 -3.83
C VAL A 363 6.05 -25.13 -4.73
N GLU A 364 6.89 -24.30 -4.11
CA GLU A 364 7.49 -23.12 -4.72
C GLU A 364 8.99 -23.31 -4.98
N SER A 365 9.47 -22.92 -6.16
CA SER A 365 10.90 -22.73 -6.42
C SER A 365 11.22 -21.27 -6.72
N LEU A 366 11.06 -20.82 -7.97
CA LEU A 366 11.53 -19.48 -8.37
C LEU A 366 10.83 -18.33 -7.64
N THR A 367 9.57 -18.52 -7.28
CA THR A 367 8.73 -17.54 -6.58
C THR A 367 9.25 -17.25 -5.17
N GLY A 368 9.73 -18.28 -4.46
CA GLY A 368 10.41 -18.13 -3.16
C GLY A 368 9.49 -17.76 -2.00
N GLY A 369 8.23 -18.25 -1.98
CA GLY A 369 7.24 -17.99 -0.93
C GLY A 369 6.15 -16.99 -1.31
N LEU A 370 6.17 -16.46 -2.54
CA LEU A 370 5.19 -15.47 -3.01
C LEU A 370 3.80 -16.08 -3.25
N ILE A 371 3.71 -17.37 -3.61
CA ILE A 371 2.40 -18.03 -3.76
C ILE A 371 1.73 -18.17 -2.38
N GLY A 372 2.46 -18.69 -1.40
CA GLY A 372 1.99 -18.73 -0.01
C GLY A 372 1.62 -17.34 0.51
N SER A 373 2.48 -16.34 0.30
CA SER A 373 2.24 -14.95 0.73
C SER A 373 0.99 -14.32 0.10
N GLN A 374 0.64 -14.65 -1.14
CA GLN A 374 -0.61 -14.18 -1.76
C GLN A 374 -1.84 -14.92 -1.17
N LEU A 375 -1.74 -16.23 -0.95
CA LEU A 375 -2.82 -17.04 -0.36
C LEU A 375 -3.09 -16.68 1.12
N THR A 376 -2.09 -16.21 1.86
CA THR A 376 -2.25 -15.75 3.25
C THR A 376 -2.47 -14.23 3.38
N HIS A 377 -2.71 -13.50 2.28
CA HIS A 377 -2.86 -12.03 2.35
C HIS A 377 -4.18 -11.62 3.02
N GLY A 378 -5.27 -12.32 2.68
CA GLY A 378 -6.59 -12.04 3.25
C GLY A 378 -6.85 -12.79 4.57
N PRO A 379 -7.73 -12.25 5.43
CA PRO A 379 -8.23 -12.98 6.61
C PRO A 379 -8.99 -14.25 6.18
N GLY A 380 -9.05 -15.25 7.08
CA GLY A 380 -9.70 -16.54 6.82
C GLY A 380 -8.86 -17.54 6.01
N SER A 381 -7.63 -17.19 5.60
CA SER A 381 -6.77 -18.07 4.78
C SER A 381 -6.51 -19.46 5.36
N SER A 382 -6.57 -19.64 6.68
CA SER A 382 -6.46 -20.93 7.37
C SER A 382 -7.57 -21.94 7.05
N GLU A 383 -8.71 -21.50 6.49
CA GLU A 383 -9.79 -22.40 6.09
C GLU A 383 -9.38 -23.26 4.88
N TYR A 384 -8.85 -22.61 3.85
CA TYR A 384 -8.49 -23.26 2.58
C TYR A 384 -6.99 -23.57 2.44
N PHE A 385 -6.08 -22.71 2.89
CA PHE A 385 -4.64 -22.89 2.67
C PHE A 385 -4.01 -23.81 3.71
N LYS A 386 -3.51 -24.97 3.27
CA LYS A 386 -2.89 -26.00 4.13
C LYS A 386 -1.38 -25.81 4.30
N GLY A 387 -0.73 -25.05 3.42
CA GLY A 387 0.68 -24.66 3.54
C GLY A 387 1.44 -24.65 2.21
N SER A 388 2.71 -24.26 2.29
CA SER A 388 3.63 -24.19 1.15
C SER A 388 5.03 -24.72 1.50
N LEU A 389 5.64 -25.49 0.60
CA LEU A 389 7.06 -25.85 0.67
C LEU A 389 7.87 -24.97 -0.29
N VAL A 390 8.90 -24.29 0.19
CA VAL A 390 9.85 -23.55 -0.67
C VAL A 390 11.07 -24.44 -0.96
N THR A 391 11.03 -25.18 -2.05
CA THR A 391 12.09 -26.09 -2.50
C THR A 391 13.02 -25.40 -3.50
N TYR A 392 13.80 -24.44 -2.99
CA TYR A 392 14.59 -23.54 -3.83
C TYR A 392 15.73 -24.27 -4.59
N SER A 393 16.45 -25.18 -3.93
CA SER A 393 17.52 -25.97 -4.55
C SER A 393 17.00 -27.27 -5.21
N THR A 394 17.84 -27.95 -5.98
CA THR A 394 17.52 -29.26 -6.59
C THR A 394 17.43 -30.36 -5.55
N GLU A 395 18.31 -30.34 -4.55
CA GLU A 395 18.31 -31.24 -3.39
C GLU A 395 17.01 -31.06 -2.60
N ALA A 396 16.57 -29.82 -2.36
CA ALA A 396 15.31 -29.56 -1.67
C ALA A 396 14.09 -30.10 -2.45
N LYS A 397 14.11 -30.04 -3.79
CA LYS A 397 13.04 -30.66 -4.60
C LYS A 397 13.00 -32.17 -4.42
N ARG A 398 14.17 -32.84 -4.45
CA ARG A 398 14.28 -34.29 -4.20
C ARG A 398 13.91 -34.66 -2.77
N ASP A 399 14.57 -34.07 -1.78
CA ASP A 399 14.53 -34.52 -0.38
C ASP A 399 13.31 -34.02 0.39
N VAL A 400 12.80 -32.82 0.07
CA VAL A 400 11.68 -32.20 0.79
C VAL A 400 10.37 -32.30 0.01
N ALA A 401 10.38 -32.09 -1.32
CA ALA A 401 9.19 -32.31 -2.15
C ALA A 401 9.09 -33.74 -2.71
N GLY A 402 10.12 -34.59 -2.66
CA GLY A 402 10.03 -35.95 -3.20
C GLY A 402 10.03 -36.00 -4.73
N LEU A 403 10.63 -35.01 -5.39
CA LEU A 403 10.78 -35.02 -6.85
C LEU A 403 11.66 -36.21 -7.28
N ASP A 404 11.15 -37.01 -8.20
CA ASP A 404 11.83 -38.20 -8.72
C ASP A 404 13.21 -37.84 -9.31
N PRO A 405 14.31 -38.50 -8.89
CA PRO A 405 15.63 -38.35 -9.50
C PRO A 405 15.63 -38.48 -11.03
N ALA A 406 14.78 -39.32 -11.62
CA ALA A 406 14.68 -39.47 -13.07
C ALA A 406 14.20 -38.18 -13.77
N ILE A 407 13.38 -37.35 -13.11
CA ILE A 407 12.99 -36.03 -13.62
C ILE A 407 14.16 -35.05 -13.54
N ILE A 408 14.96 -35.13 -12.47
CA ILE A 408 16.13 -34.27 -12.25
C ILE A 408 17.24 -34.57 -13.27
N GLU A 409 17.47 -35.86 -13.56
CA GLU A 409 18.52 -36.33 -14.49
C GLU A 409 18.10 -36.27 -15.97
N GLY A 410 16.80 -36.34 -16.26
CA GLY A 410 16.23 -36.27 -17.61
C GLY A 410 15.83 -34.85 -18.04
N PRO A 411 14.54 -34.47 -17.94
CA PRO A 411 14.04 -33.16 -18.39
C PRO A 411 14.54 -31.96 -17.54
N GLY A 412 15.07 -32.21 -16.35
CA GLY A 412 15.59 -31.21 -15.41
C GLY A 412 14.51 -30.59 -14.50
N VAL A 413 14.92 -29.80 -13.51
CA VAL A 413 13.98 -29.19 -12.54
C VAL A 413 13.21 -28.00 -13.11
N VAL A 414 13.61 -27.49 -14.28
CA VAL A 414 12.94 -26.41 -15.01
C VAL A 414 12.14 -27.03 -16.17
N SER A 415 11.12 -27.83 -15.88
CA SER A 415 10.37 -28.62 -16.86
C SER A 415 8.88 -28.73 -16.54
N GLU A 416 8.07 -29.19 -17.50
CA GLU A 416 6.64 -29.48 -17.29
C GLU A 416 6.45 -30.66 -16.35
N GLU A 417 7.27 -31.70 -16.50
CA GLU A 417 7.30 -32.89 -15.66
C GLU A 417 7.62 -32.55 -14.20
N ALA A 418 8.62 -31.69 -13.98
CA ALA A 418 8.92 -31.19 -12.64
C ALA A 418 7.78 -30.36 -12.07
N ALA A 419 7.17 -29.47 -12.85
CA ALA A 419 6.02 -28.69 -12.38
C ALA A 419 4.86 -29.60 -11.94
N VAL A 420 4.44 -30.55 -12.78
CA VAL A 420 3.34 -31.49 -12.45
C VAL A 420 3.66 -32.34 -11.22
N ALA A 421 4.87 -32.92 -11.13
CA ALA A 421 5.27 -33.71 -9.98
C ALA A 421 5.29 -32.90 -8.68
N LEU A 422 5.77 -31.64 -8.72
CA LEU A 422 5.75 -30.74 -7.57
C LEU A 422 4.32 -30.33 -7.18
N ALA A 423 3.38 -30.20 -8.13
CA ALA A 423 1.99 -29.88 -7.85
C ALA A 423 1.25 -31.06 -7.19
N ARG A 424 1.46 -32.29 -7.68
CA ARG A 424 0.96 -33.52 -7.04
C ARG A 424 1.48 -33.66 -5.61
N SER A 425 2.79 -33.49 -5.43
CA SER A 425 3.46 -33.49 -4.12
C SER A 425 2.87 -32.43 -3.16
N ALA A 426 2.48 -31.25 -3.68
CA ALA A 426 1.81 -30.23 -2.88
C ALA A 426 0.45 -30.71 -2.34
N ALA A 427 -0.36 -31.38 -3.16
CA ALA A 427 -1.64 -31.96 -2.74
C ALA A 427 -1.41 -33.07 -1.69
N GLU A 428 -0.54 -34.02 -1.99
CA GLU A 428 -0.25 -35.20 -1.15
C GLU A 428 0.31 -34.81 0.23
N ARG A 429 1.33 -33.95 0.28
CA ARG A 429 2.05 -33.63 1.53
C ARG A 429 1.24 -32.77 2.50
N PHE A 430 0.34 -31.95 1.97
CA PHE A 430 -0.53 -31.10 2.79
C PHE A 430 -1.93 -31.68 3.01
N GLY A 431 -2.25 -32.84 2.40
CA GLY A 431 -3.60 -33.42 2.42
C GLY A 431 -4.63 -32.46 1.81
N ALA A 432 -4.25 -31.73 0.77
CA ALA A 432 -5.07 -30.71 0.13
C ALA A 432 -5.75 -31.25 -1.14
N ASP A 433 -6.96 -30.78 -1.43
CA ASP A 433 -7.69 -31.14 -2.65
C ASP A 433 -6.96 -30.70 -3.93
N LEU A 434 -6.37 -29.50 -3.84
CA LEU A 434 -5.67 -28.81 -4.91
C LEU A 434 -4.21 -28.60 -4.53
N GLY A 435 -3.29 -29.13 -5.33
CA GLY A 435 -1.86 -28.84 -5.23
C GLY A 435 -1.41 -27.94 -6.36
N ILE A 436 -0.58 -26.93 -6.08
CA ILE A 436 -0.05 -26.03 -7.12
C ILE A 436 1.47 -25.89 -7.04
N SER A 437 2.11 -25.58 -8.17
CA SER A 437 3.57 -25.42 -8.21
C SER A 437 4.04 -24.33 -9.16
N ALA A 438 5.28 -23.86 -8.93
CA ALA A 438 6.00 -22.99 -9.83
C ALA A 438 7.51 -23.29 -9.84
N THR A 439 8.04 -23.67 -11.00
CA THR A 439 9.47 -23.87 -11.27
C THR A 439 9.90 -23.10 -12.52
N GLY A 440 11.16 -22.67 -12.63
CA GLY A 440 11.53 -21.68 -13.64
C GLY A 440 12.83 -20.95 -13.37
N VAL A 441 13.22 -20.11 -14.32
CA VAL A 441 14.48 -19.34 -14.33
C VAL A 441 14.17 -17.85 -14.10
N ALA A 442 14.23 -17.40 -12.85
CA ALA A 442 14.02 -15.99 -12.51
C ALA A 442 15.21 -15.07 -12.86
N GLY A 443 16.37 -15.63 -13.23
CA GLY A 443 17.58 -14.88 -13.56
C GLY A 443 18.41 -14.44 -12.35
N PRO A 444 19.54 -13.74 -12.56
CA PRO A 444 19.93 -13.09 -13.82
C PRO A 444 20.59 -13.99 -14.87
N THR A 445 21.00 -15.21 -14.51
CA THR A 445 21.60 -16.19 -15.43
C THR A 445 20.59 -17.23 -15.92
N GLU A 446 20.91 -17.91 -17.01
CA GLU A 446 20.24 -19.15 -17.42
C GLU A 446 20.45 -20.29 -16.42
N GLN A 447 19.63 -21.34 -16.54
CA GLN A 447 19.72 -22.59 -15.78
C GLN A 447 19.30 -23.75 -16.69
N GLU A 448 20.03 -24.87 -16.68
CA GLU A 448 19.76 -26.03 -17.56
C GLU A 448 19.69 -25.66 -19.06
N GLY A 449 20.46 -24.65 -19.50
CA GLY A 449 20.40 -24.10 -20.87
C GLY A 449 19.08 -23.38 -21.21
N LYS A 450 18.20 -23.17 -20.22
CA LYS A 450 16.90 -22.50 -20.39
C LYS A 450 17.07 -21.02 -20.00
N PRO A 451 16.70 -20.07 -20.89
CA PRO A 451 16.96 -18.65 -20.67
C PRO A 451 16.07 -18.05 -19.57
N VAL A 452 16.55 -16.98 -18.94
CA VAL A 452 15.77 -16.16 -17.97
C VAL A 452 14.36 -15.88 -18.48
N GLY A 453 13.36 -16.01 -17.61
CA GLY A 453 11.96 -15.89 -17.96
C GLY A 453 11.27 -17.19 -18.38
N THR A 454 11.95 -18.33 -18.42
CA THR A 454 11.29 -19.64 -18.61
C THR A 454 10.58 -20.04 -17.32
N ILE A 455 9.26 -20.24 -17.36
CA ILE A 455 8.44 -20.58 -16.18
C ILE A 455 7.52 -21.75 -16.53
N PHE A 456 7.46 -22.75 -15.67
CA PHE A 456 6.44 -23.80 -15.68
C PHE A 456 5.63 -23.73 -14.39
N VAL A 457 4.31 -23.63 -14.53
CA VAL A 457 3.36 -23.69 -13.43
C VAL A 457 2.41 -24.85 -13.65
N ALA A 458 2.03 -25.54 -12.58
CA ALA A 458 1.08 -26.65 -12.65
C ALA A 458 0.07 -26.61 -11.50
N ALA A 459 -1.07 -27.26 -11.73
CA ALA A 459 -2.13 -27.48 -10.76
C ALA A 459 -2.59 -28.94 -10.84
N HIS A 460 -2.75 -29.59 -9.68
CA HIS A 460 -3.25 -30.94 -9.51
C HIS A 460 -4.54 -30.90 -8.69
N LEU A 461 -5.64 -31.42 -9.22
CA LEU A 461 -6.94 -31.48 -8.53
C LEU A 461 -7.57 -32.86 -8.71
N GLN A 462 -7.60 -33.64 -7.63
CA GLN A 462 -8.31 -34.93 -7.54
C GLN A 462 -8.00 -35.86 -8.75
N GLY A 463 -6.72 -36.10 -9.02
CA GLY A 463 -6.29 -37.01 -10.09
C GLY A 463 -6.22 -36.39 -11.50
N ARG A 464 -6.55 -35.11 -11.66
CA ARG A 464 -6.33 -34.33 -12.90
C ARG A 464 -5.15 -33.39 -12.73
N ASP A 465 -4.36 -33.21 -13.77
CA ASP A 465 -3.26 -32.24 -13.84
C ASP A 465 -3.52 -31.23 -14.97
N GLU A 466 -3.23 -29.95 -14.73
CA GLU A 466 -3.00 -28.95 -15.78
C GLU A 466 -1.61 -28.34 -15.60
N VAL A 467 -0.91 -28.07 -16.70
CA VAL A 467 0.41 -27.42 -16.72
C VAL A 467 0.42 -26.30 -17.76
N ARG A 468 1.21 -25.26 -17.51
CA ARG A 468 1.45 -24.16 -18.47
C ARG A 468 2.92 -23.74 -18.46
N HIS A 469 3.49 -23.69 -19.65
CA HIS A 469 4.71 -22.93 -19.93
C HIS A 469 4.33 -21.44 -20.11
N VAL A 470 4.99 -20.56 -19.34
CA VAL A 470 4.79 -19.11 -19.36
C VAL A 470 6.15 -18.41 -19.55
N ARG A 471 6.14 -17.30 -20.29
CA ARG A 471 7.33 -16.47 -20.50
C ARG A 471 7.28 -15.22 -19.61
N GLY A 472 8.10 -15.21 -18.57
CA GLY A 472 8.40 -14.00 -17.79
C GLY A 472 9.28 -13.02 -18.59
N TYR A 473 9.20 -11.74 -18.21
CA TYR A 473 9.95 -10.63 -18.83
C TYR A 473 10.35 -9.61 -17.74
N GLY A 474 11.19 -8.64 -18.11
CA GLY A 474 11.67 -7.61 -17.18
C GLY A 474 12.74 -8.14 -16.21
N ASP A 475 12.80 -7.53 -15.02
CA ASP A 475 13.72 -7.95 -13.96
C ASP A 475 13.29 -9.25 -13.25
N ARG A 476 14.17 -9.72 -12.37
CA ARG A 476 13.99 -10.95 -11.59
C ARG A 476 12.70 -10.95 -10.76
N ASP A 477 12.30 -9.82 -10.18
CA ASP A 477 11.13 -9.78 -9.31
C ASP A 477 9.84 -9.72 -10.12
N ASN A 478 9.82 -9.05 -11.27
CA ASN A 478 8.71 -9.16 -12.22
C ASN A 478 8.53 -10.59 -12.75
N VAL A 479 9.61 -11.32 -13.07
CA VAL A 479 9.53 -12.74 -13.47
C VAL A 479 8.93 -13.61 -12.35
N ARG A 480 9.26 -13.33 -11.08
CA ARG A 480 8.69 -14.03 -9.91
C ARG A 480 7.21 -13.72 -9.71
N LEU A 481 6.78 -12.47 -9.92
CA LEU A 481 5.36 -12.08 -9.87
C LEU A 481 4.55 -12.73 -11.00
N VAL A 482 5.07 -12.75 -12.23
CA VAL A 482 4.44 -13.44 -13.37
C VAL A 482 4.21 -14.92 -13.06
N ALA A 483 5.22 -15.61 -12.50
CA ALA A 483 5.08 -17.01 -12.11
C ALA A 483 4.03 -17.22 -11.00
N THR A 484 4.02 -16.32 -10.02
CA THR A 484 3.06 -16.36 -8.89
C THR A 484 1.61 -16.24 -9.39
N TYR A 485 1.32 -15.22 -10.20
CA TYR A 485 -0.02 -15.03 -10.74
C TYR A 485 -0.42 -16.08 -11.77
N ALA A 486 0.51 -16.62 -12.55
CA ALA A 486 0.23 -17.71 -13.48
C ALA A 486 -0.20 -18.99 -12.76
N ALA A 487 0.45 -19.35 -11.64
CA ALA A 487 0.06 -20.52 -10.84
C ALA A 487 -1.32 -20.34 -10.20
N LEU A 488 -1.59 -19.17 -9.61
CA LEU A 488 -2.88 -18.85 -8.99
C LEU A 488 -4.03 -18.75 -10.02
N ASP A 489 -3.77 -18.23 -11.23
CA ASP A 489 -4.78 -18.18 -12.30
C ASP A 489 -5.08 -19.57 -12.88
N LEU A 490 -4.06 -20.42 -13.02
CA LEU A 490 -4.23 -21.82 -13.44
C LEU A 490 -5.12 -22.57 -12.44
N ALA A 491 -4.81 -22.45 -11.14
CA ALA A 491 -5.60 -22.99 -10.04
C ALA A 491 -7.07 -22.55 -10.09
N ARG A 492 -7.30 -21.24 -10.20
CA ARG A 492 -8.63 -20.64 -10.29
C ARG A 492 -9.42 -21.17 -11.50
N ARG A 493 -8.80 -21.25 -12.68
CA ARG A 493 -9.45 -21.77 -13.89
C ARG A 493 -9.75 -23.26 -13.80
N MET A 494 -8.89 -24.05 -13.16
CA MET A 494 -9.12 -25.47 -12.94
C MET A 494 -10.34 -25.71 -12.03
N LEU A 495 -10.52 -24.88 -11.00
CA LEU A 495 -11.71 -24.89 -10.14
C LEU A 495 -12.98 -24.43 -10.88
N LEU A 496 -12.90 -23.39 -11.72
CA LEU A 496 -14.05 -22.91 -12.49
C LEU A 496 -14.59 -23.92 -13.51
N LYS A 497 -13.78 -24.89 -13.95
CA LYS A 497 -14.22 -26.02 -14.81
C LYS A 497 -14.83 -27.19 -14.02
N ARG A 498 -14.95 -27.09 -12.69
CA ARG A 498 -15.54 -28.14 -11.82
C ARG A 498 -17.04 -27.94 -11.61
N GLY A 499 -17.51 -26.70 -11.67
CA GLY A 499 -18.95 -26.36 -11.76
C GLY A 499 -19.43 -26.34 -13.20
#